data_AF-E2BN99-F1
#
_entry.id   AF-E2BN99-F1
#
_cell.length_a   1.000
_cell.length_b   1.000
_cell.length_c   1.000
_cell.angle_alpha   90.00
_cell.angle_beta   90.00
_cell.angle_gamma   90.00
#
_symmetry.space_group_name_H-M   'P 1'
#
loop_
_entity.id
_entity.type
_entity.pdbx_description
1 polymer ?
#
loop_
_entity_poly.entity_id
_entity_poly.type
_entity_poly.pdbx_seq_one_letter_code
_entity_poly.pdbx_strand_id
1 'polypeptide(L)'
;ALSFRSSHYFVSYVASALLILAGFPLSLSTTVRPLYIELPRSLVQVVIHWNIPMHYWLKTYIFRPSIKRLGKFGAVTVTYLISALLHGLNFQLAAVLLSLGFYTYVEFQLRAMLADTFDACVASKQCTSHKCTHKYTSYNSLCVFITNMAFSTLSMFHLAYLGLMFDTSDLQETGYSYSHTIDKWAQLGFASHWVALTTYCIYFLIK
;
A
#
# COMPACT_ATOMS: atom_id res chain seq x y z
N ALA A 1 -9.35 -13.87 2.41
CA ALA A 1 -8.19 -12.99 2.74
C ALA A 1 -6.86 -13.72 3.03
N LEU A 2 -6.69 -14.48 4.14
CA LEU A 2 -5.40 -15.10 4.47
C LEU A 2 -4.90 -16.08 3.40
N SER A 3 -5.79 -16.99 2.94
CA SER A 3 -5.48 -17.97 1.89
C SER A 3 -4.91 -17.31 0.62
N PHE A 4 -5.54 -16.22 0.15
CA PHE A 4 -5.08 -15.44 -1.01
C PHE A 4 -3.63 -14.93 -0.83
N ARG A 5 -3.31 -14.37 0.33
CA ARG A 5 -1.96 -13.84 0.60
C ARG A 5 -0.93 -14.97 0.74
N SER A 6 -1.27 -16.05 1.43
CA SER A 6 -0.38 -17.21 1.58
C SER A 6 -0.07 -17.88 0.24
N SER A 7 -1.07 -17.99 -0.67
CA SER A 7 -0.85 -18.48 -2.03
C SER A 7 0.11 -17.58 -2.81
N HIS A 8 -0.08 -16.26 -2.74
CA HIS A 8 0.84 -15.29 -3.34
C HIS A 8 2.27 -15.39 -2.78
N TYR A 9 2.42 -15.55 -1.46
CA TYR A 9 3.74 -15.73 -0.83
C TYR A 9 4.42 -17.02 -1.28
N PHE A 10 3.66 -18.12 -1.38
CA PHE A 10 4.17 -19.40 -1.86
C PHE A 10 4.75 -19.27 -3.27
N VAL A 11 3.96 -18.76 -4.22
CA VAL A 11 4.39 -18.57 -5.62
C VAL A 11 5.62 -17.66 -5.70
N SER A 12 5.61 -16.57 -4.93
CA SER A 12 6.70 -15.60 -4.90
C SER A 12 8.00 -16.19 -4.34
N TYR A 13 7.94 -17.01 -3.30
CA TYR A 13 9.11 -17.70 -2.76
C TYR A 13 9.65 -18.78 -3.69
N VAL A 14 8.78 -19.54 -4.35
CA VAL A 14 9.20 -20.51 -5.37
C VAL A 14 9.93 -19.79 -6.51
N ALA A 15 9.37 -18.68 -7.02
CA ALA A 15 10.04 -17.87 -8.03
C ALA A 15 11.40 -17.32 -7.55
N SER A 16 11.47 -16.84 -6.31
CA SER A 16 12.72 -16.35 -5.72
C SER A 16 13.78 -17.45 -5.61
N ALA A 17 13.38 -18.66 -5.21
CA ALA A 17 14.28 -19.81 -5.10
C ALA A 17 14.81 -20.24 -6.47
N LEU A 18 13.95 -20.28 -7.49
CA LEU A 18 14.34 -20.59 -8.87
C LEU A 18 15.33 -19.55 -9.43
N LEU A 19 15.13 -18.25 -9.15
CA LEU A 19 16.08 -17.21 -9.57
C LEU A 19 17.44 -17.36 -8.89
N ILE A 20 17.46 -17.71 -7.60
CA ILE A 20 18.73 -18.00 -6.89
C ILE A 20 19.42 -19.23 -7.50
N LEU A 21 18.67 -20.30 -7.78
CA LEU A 21 19.21 -21.50 -8.43
C LEU A 21 19.74 -21.22 -9.85
N ALA A 22 19.15 -20.25 -10.56
CA ALA A 22 19.63 -19.77 -11.85
C ALA A 22 20.86 -18.84 -11.75
N GLY A 23 21.37 -18.58 -10.55
CA GLY A 23 22.58 -17.78 -10.32
C GLY A 23 22.35 -16.28 -10.15
N PHE A 24 21.09 -15.82 -10.00
CA PHE A 24 20.82 -14.40 -9.73
C PHE A 24 21.13 -14.04 -8.26
N PRO A 25 21.65 -12.82 -8.00
CA PRO A 25 21.93 -12.36 -6.65
C PRO A 25 20.64 -12.17 -5.86
N LEU A 26 20.70 -12.40 -4.54
CA LEU A 26 19.54 -12.36 -3.63
C LEU A 26 18.72 -11.06 -3.74
N SER A 27 19.37 -9.93 -3.99
CA SER A 27 18.72 -8.62 -4.15
C SER A 27 17.79 -8.54 -5.37
N LEU A 28 18.13 -9.23 -6.46
CA LEU A 28 17.31 -9.31 -7.68
C LEU A 28 16.30 -10.46 -7.59
N SER A 29 16.63 -11.51 -6.86
CA SER A 29 15.76 -12.68 -6.71
C SER A 29 14.61 -12.46 -5.73
N THR A 30 14.67 -11.47 -4.83
CA THR A 30 13.62 -11.23 -3.84
C THR A 30 12.37 -10.61 -4.48
N THR A 31 11.29 -11.38 -4.61
CA THR A 31 10.03 -10.93 -5.23
C THR A 31 9.03 -10.33 -4.24
N VAL A 32 9.04 -10.78 -2.98
CA VAL A 32 8.09 -10.38 -1.92
C VAL A 32 8.80 -10.30 -0.57
N ARG A 33 8.26 -9.49 0.37
CA ARG A 33 8.68 -9.52 1.79
C ARG A 33 7.47 -9.53 2.73
N PRO A 34 6.99 -10.72 3.17
CA PRO A 34 5.76 -10.88 3.94
C PRO A 34 5.73 -10.08 5.24
N LEU A 35 6.85 -9.99 5.97
CA LEU A 35 6.90 -9.23 7.23
C LEU A 35 6.47 -7.77 7.07
N TYR A 36 6.87 -7.14 5.94
CA TYR A 36 6.54 -5.76 5.64
C TYR A 36 5.14 -5.56 5.02
N ILE A 37 4.43 -6.65 4.77
CA ILE A 37 3.04 -6.67 4.28
C ILE A 37 2.09 -6.91 5.46
N GLU A 38 2.42 -7.86 6.33
CA GLU A 38 1.60 -8.23 7.50
C GLU A 38 1.71 -7.21 8.63
N LEU A 39 2.91 -6.67 8.87
CA LEU A 39 3.17 -5.65 9.89
C LEU A 39 3.76 -4.39 9.24
N PRO A 40 2.99 -3.69 8.39
CA PRO A 40 3.49 -2.55 7.66
C PRO A 40 3.58 -1.31 8.55
N ARG A 41 4.64 -0.54 8.38
CA ARG A 41 4.75 0.82 8.92
C ARG A 41 3.82 1.79 8.19
N SER A 42 3.58 1.57 6.90
CA SER A 42 2.73 2.40 6.03
C SER A 42 2.22 1.60 4.83
N LEU A 43 1.14 2.06 4.20
CA LEU A 43 0.62 1.47 2.95
C LEU A 43 1.64 1.55 1.81
N VAL A 44 2.49 2.59 1.79
CA VAL A 44 3.62 2.67 0.84
C VAL A 44 4.54 1.47 0.96
N GLN A 45 4.78 1.00 2.18
CA GLN A 45 5.61 -0.18 2.40
C GLN A 45 4.94 -1.45 1.84
N VAL A 46 3.62 -1.56 2.00
CA VAL A 46 2.84 -2.70 1.51
C VAL A 46 2.91 -2.80 0.00
N VAL A 47 2.65 -1.69 -0.70
CA VAL A 47 2.58 -1.67 -2.17
C VAL A 47 3.94 -1.88 -2.82
N ILE A 48 5.04 -1.62 -2.09
CA ILE A 48 6.41 -1.97 -2.53
C ILE A 48 6.65 -3.47 -2.36
N HIS A 49 6.35 -4.01 -1.18
CA HIS A 49 6.78 -5.35 -0.79
C HIS A 49 5.83 -6.46 -1.22
N TRP A 50 4.59 -6.13 -1.59
CA TRP A 50 3.60 -7.07 -2.11
C TRP A 50 4.08 -7.75 -3.40
N ASN A 51 4.60 -6.97 -4.35
CA ASN A 51 5.20 -7.50 -5.57
C ASN A 51 6.30 -6.54 -6.02
N ILE A 52 7.52 -6.81 -5.58
CA ILE A 52 8.67 -5.91 -5.76
C ILE A 52 8.98 -5.68 -7.26
N PRO A 53 9.06 -6.71 -8.12
CA PRO A 53 9.29 -6.51 -9.55
C PRO A 53 8.21 -5.65 -10.22
N MET A 54 6.93 -5.94 -9.94
CA MET A 54 5.81 -5.18 -10.51
C MET A 54 5.81 -3.73 -10.01
N HIS A 55 6.09 -3.50 -8.73
CA HIS A 55 6.24 -2.16 -8.18
C HIS A 55 7.34 -1.38 -8.91
N TYR A 56 8.51 -1.98 -9.13
CA TYR A 56 9.60 -1.32 -9.87
C TYR A 56 9.24 -1.02 -11.32
N TRP A 57 8.56 -1.94 -12.00
CA TRP A 57 8.08 -1.73 -13.36
C TRP A 57 7.10 -0.56 -13.44
N LEU A 58 6.03 -0.58 -12.63
CA LEU A 58 5.03 0.49 -12.57
C LEU A 58 5.66 1.83 -12.19
N LYS A 59 6.59 1.83 -11.23
CA LYS A 59 7.28 3.04 -10.80
C LYS A 59 8.12 3.64 -11.93
N THR A 60 8.84 2.80 -12.67
CA THR A 60 9.80 3.22 -13.69
C THR A 60 9.10 3.70 -14.96
N TYR A 61 8.12 2.93 -15.43
CA TYR A 61 7.52 3.15 -16.74
C TYR A 61 6.21 3.96 -16.69
N ILE A 62 5.50 3.96 -15.55
CA ILE A 62 4.21 4.65 -15.43
C ILE A 62 4.30 5.86 -14.49
N PHE A 63 4.69 5.65 -13.24
CA PHE A 63 4.66 6.69 -12.21
C PHE A 63 5.63 7.84 -12.50
N ARG A 64 6.93 7.56 -12.69
CA ARG A 64 7.95 8.60 -12.91
C ARG A 64 7.65 9.48 -14.15
N PRO A 65 7.28 8.92 -15.32
CA PRO A 65 6.88 9.75 -16.46
C PRO A 65 5.59 10.54 -16.21
N SER A 66 4.63 9.97 -15.47
CA SER A 66 3.35 10.63 -15.19
C SER A 66 3.49 11.80 -14.20
N ILE A 67 4.43 11.74 -13.24
CA ILE A 67 4.68 12.85 -12.30
C ILE A 67 4.99 14.15 -13.05
N LYS A 68 5.81 14.08 -14.11
CA LYS A 68 6.21 15.26 -14.88
C LYS A 68 5.04 15.97 -15.57
N ARG A 69 3.97 15.22 -15.89
CA ARG A 69 2.82 15.73 -16.66
C ARG A 69 1.60 16.03 -15.80
N LEU A 70 1.33 15.22 -14.77
CA LEU A 70 0.07 15.22 -14.01
C LEU A 70 0.26 15.50 -12.51
N GLY A 71 1.49 15.74 -12.06
CA GLY A 71 1.82 15.87 -10.65
C GLY A 71 1.73 14.54 -9.87
N LYS A 72 1.94 14.60 -8.54
CA LYS A 72 1.99 13.40 -7.68
C LYS A 72 0.65 12.65 -7.65
N PHE A 73 -0.46 13.37 -7.44
CA PHE A 73 -1.79 12.76 -7.35
C PHE A 73 -2.17 12.07 -8.66
N GLY A 74 -2.11 12.78 -9.79
CA GLY A 74 -2.43 12.20 -11.09
C GLY A 74 -1.52 11.03 -11.46
N ALA A 75 -0.23 11.08 -11.10
CA ALA A 75 0.67 9.95 -11.31
C ALA A 75 0.27 8.71 -10.50
N VAL A 76 -0.18 8.86 -9.24
CA VAL A 76 -0.71 7.73 -8.46
C VAL A 76 -1.96 7.17 -9.13
N THR A 77 -2.93 8.03 -9.48
CA THR A 77 -4.18 7.60 -10.13
C THR A 77 -3.92 6.81 -11.41
N VAL A 78 -3.08 7.33 -12.31
CA VAL A 78 -2.71 6.63 -13.56
C VAL A 78 -1.99 5.31 -13.26
N THR A 79 -1.09 5.28 -12.28
CA THR A 79 -0.37 4.04 -11.92
C THR A 79 -1.33 2.93 -11.49
N TYR A 80 -2.31 3.25 -10.64
CA TYR A 80 -3.29 2.26 -10.18
C TYR A 80 -4.35 1.92 -11.23
N LEU A 81 -4.69 2.85 -12.13
CA LEU A 81 -5.52 2.54 -13.30
C LEU A 81 -4.82 1.53 -14.22
N ILE A 82 -3.53 1.74 -14.54
CA ILE A 82 -2.75 0.78 -15.34
C ILE A 82 -2.60 -0.55 -14.60
N SER A 83 -2.37 -0.53 -13.28
CA SER A 83 -2.34 -1.75 -12.49
C SER A 83 -3.65 -2.53 -12.56
N ALA A 84 -4.80 -1.84 -12.46
CA ALA A 84 -6.12 -2.47 -12.58
C ALA A 84 -6.38 -3.03 -13.99
N LEU A 85 -5.93 -2.33 -15.03
CA LEU A 85 -5.97 -2.79 -16.42
C LEU A 85 -5.18 -4.09 -16.62
N LEU A 86 -3.97 -4.19 -16.06
CA LEU A 86 -3.15 -5.41 -16.11
C LEU A 86 -3.78 -6.60 -15.37
N HIS A 87 -4.71 -6.31 -14.46
CA HIS A 87 -5.51 -7.30 -13.75
C HIS A 87 -6.83 -7.66 -14.46
N GLY A 88 -7.00 -7.27 -15.73
CA GLY A 88 -8.14 -7.66 -16.56
C GLY A 88 -9.41 -6.83 -16.34
N LEU A 89 -9.31 -5.63 -15.75
CA LEU A 89 -10.45 -4.73 -15.47
C LEU A 89 -11.60 -5.36 -14.67
N ASN A 90 -11.32 -6.38 -13.87
CA ASN A 90 -12.29 -6.88 -12.91
C ASN A 90 -12.68 -5.75 -11.96
N PHE A 91 -13.97 -5.39 -11.92
CA PHE A 91 -14.45 -4.23 -11.18
C PHE A 91 -14.04 -4.28 -9.69
N GLN A 92 -14.15 -5.44 -9.06
CA GLN A 92 -13.78 -5.61 -7.66
C GLN A 92 -12.30 -5.30 -7.43
N LEU A 93 -11.42 -5.88 -8.25
CA LEU A 93 -9.98 -5.70 -8.12
C LEU A 93 -9.57 -4.27 -8.48
N ALA A 94 -10.19 -3.68 -9.50
CA ALA A 94 -10.00 -2.28 -9.87
C ALA A 94 -10.40 -1.32 -8.73
N ALA A 95 -11.56 -1.53 -8.11
CA ALA A 95 -12.04 -0.73 -6.99
C ALA A 95 -11.08 -0.84 -5.79
N VAL A 96 -10.66 -2.06 -5.43
CA VAL A 96 -9.70 -2.28 -4.34
C VAL A 96 -8.36 -1.60 -4.61
N LEU A 97 -7.81 -1.73 -5.81
CA LEU A 97 -6.52 -1.13 -6.18
C LEU A 97 -6.59 0.39 -6.21
N LEU A 98 -7.65 0.98 -6.77
CA LEU A 98 -7.83 2.42 -6.78
C LEU A 98 -8.00 2.99 -5.38
N SER A 99 -8.80 2.35 -4.51
CA SER A 99 -8.91 2.73 -3.10
C SER A 99 -7.57 2.62 -2.38
N LEU A 100 -6.82 1.53 -2.59
CA LEU A 100 -5.47 1.37 -2.03
C LEU A 100 -4.52 2.49 -2.48
N GLY A 101 -4.58 2.87 -3.76
CA GLY A 101 -3.78 3.97 -4.30
C GLY A 101 -4.12 5.31 -3.66
N PHE A 102 -5.42 5.61 -3.49
CA PHE A 102 -5.88 6.81 -2.81
C PHE A 102 -5.43 6.83 -1.34
N TYR A 103 -5.65 5.75 -0.60
CA TYR A 103 -5.26 5.63 0.81
C TYR A 103 -3.75 5.81 0.99
N THR A 104 -2.96 5.17 0.12
CA THR A 104 -1.50 5.29 0.12
C THR A 104 -1.06 6.73 -0.12
N TYR A 105 -1.71 7.45 -1.03
CA TYR A 105 -1.42 8.86 -1.31
C TYR A 105 -1.75 9.76 -0.12
N VAL A 106 -2.94 9.62 0.47
CA VAL A 106 -3.37 10.44 1.62
C VAL A 106 -2.44 10.22 2.81
N GLU A 107 -2.19 8.96 3.17
CA GLU A 107 -1.29 8.61 4.28
C GLU A 107 0.13 9.15 4.03
N PHE A 108 0.64 9.00 2.81
CA PHE A 108 1.97 9.50 2.43
C PHE A 108 2.10 11.01 2.64
N GLN A 109 1.11 11.79 2.19
CA GLN A 109 1.13 13.24 2.27
C GLN A 109 0.97 13.74 3.71
N LEU A 110 0.06 13.13 4.48
CA LEU A 110 -0.12 13.44 5.90
C LEU A 110 1.16 13.16 6.69
N ARG A 111 1.75 11.98 6.53
CA ARG A 111 2.98 11.59 7.24
C ARG A 111 4.18 12.45 6.85
N ALA A 112 4.28 12.87 5.59
CA ALA A 112 5.34 13.76 5.13
C ALA A 112 5.23 15.14 5.78
N MET A 113 4.01 15.70 5.84
CA MET A 113 3.77 16.98 6.51
C MET A 113 4.07 16.89 8.01
N LEU A 114 3.55 15.85 8.70
CA LEU A 114 3.82 15.67 10.13
C LEU A 114 5.32 15.51 10.45
N ALA A 115 6.06 14.82 9.59
CA ALA A 115 7.50 14.64 9.77
C ALA A 115 8.25 15.98 9.67
N ASP A 116 7.86 16.84 8.75
CA ASP A 116 8.46 18.16 8.52
C ASP A 116 8.07 19.16 9.62
N THR A 117 6.78 19.26 9.97
CA THR A 117 6.28 20.20 10.97
C THR A 117 6.81 19.93 12.38
N PHE A 118 6.91 18.65 12.77
CA PHE A 118 7.35 18.27 14.11
C PHE A 118 8.83 17.86 14.18
N ASP A 119 9.56 17.94 13.06
CA ASP A 119 10.93 17.42 12.94
C ASP A 119 11.06 16.01 13.56
N ALA A 120 10.20 15.11 13.10
CA ALA A 120 9.95 13.81 13.72
C ALA A 120 10.05 12.67 12.70
N CYS A 121 10.61 11.53 13.12
CA CYS A 121 10.74 10.33 12.28
C CYS A 121 9.40 9.56 12.12
N VAL A 122 8.41 10.22 11.54
CA VAL A 122 7.05 9.70 11.26
C VAL A 122 6.75 9.62 9.77
N ALA A 123 7.73 9.82 8.88
CA ALA A 123 7.54 9.61 7.45
C ALA A 123 7.19 8.15 7.10
N SER A 124 6.57 7.94 5.94
CA SER A 124 6.14 6.62 5.43
C SER A 124 7.28 5.59 5.37
N LYS A 125 8.48 6.03 4.98
CA LYS A 125 9.71 5.24 5.08
C LYS A 125 10.49 5.64 6.32
N GLN A 126 10.93 4.64 7.08
CA GLN A 126 11.81 4.87 8.21
C GLN A 126 13.16 5.39 7.71
N CYS A 127 13.69 6.44 8.35
CA CYS A 127 15.05 6.87 8.12
C CYS A 127 16.02 5.77 8.55
N THR A 128 17.11 5.58 7.80
CA THR A 128 18.20 4.73 8.28
C THR A 128 18.76 5.34 9.58
N SER A 129 18.99 4.51 10.61
CA SER A 129 19.39 4.98 11.95
C SER A 129 20.56 5.97 11.92
N HIS A 130 21.57 5.72 11.08
CA HIS A 130 22.75 6.58 10.92
C HIS A 130 22.56 7.84 10.05
N LYS A 131 21.38 8.03 9.44
CA LYS A 131 21.08 9.14 8.51
C LYS A 131 19.82 9.92 8.91
N CYS A 132 19.28 9.68 10.10
CA CYS A 132 18.10 10.40 10.57
C CYS A 132 18.52 11.78 11.09
N THR A 133 18.08 12.84 10.41
CA THR A 133 18.36 14.23 10.79
C THR A 133 17.28 14.83 11.71
N HIS A 134 16.21 14.09 11.99
CA HIS A 134 15.09 14.56 12.80
C HIS A 134 15.45 14.65 14.29
N LYS A 135 15.04 15.75 14.94
CA LYS A 135 15.17 15.94 16.40
C LYS A 135 14.45 14.85 17.21
N TYR A 136 13.25 14.44 16.78
CA TYR A 136 12.48 13.40 17.46
C TYR A 136 12.50 12.07 16.71
N THR A 137 13.04 11.04 17.36
CA THR A 137 13.13 9.68 16.82
C THR A 137 12.35 8.70 17.70
N SER A 138 12.05 7.50 17.20
CA SER A 138 11.38 6.46 18.00
C SER A 138 12.18 6.00 19.22
N TYR A 139 13.49 6.28 19.26
CA TYR A 139 14.36 5.97 20.39
C TYR A 139 14.29 7.05 21.49
N ASN A 140 14.14 8.30 21.09
CA ASN A 140 14.17 9.46 22.01
C ASN A 140 12.76 9.92 22.42
N SER A 141 11.72 9.64 21.62
CA SER A 141 10.36 10.11 21.85
C SER A 141 9.36 8.98 21.72
N LEU A 142 8.68 8.69 22.83
CA LEU A 142 7.56 7.76 22.88
C LEU A 142 6.41 8.21 21.97
N CYS A 143 6.22 9.52 21.79
CA CYS A 143 5.22 10.08 20.89
C CYS A 143 5.45 9.61 19.44
N VAL A 144 6.70 9.67 18.95
CA VAL A 144 7.06 9.19 17.60
C VAL A 144 6.81 7.69 17.45
N PHE A 145 7.10 6.91 18.48
CA PHE A 145 6.81 5.48 18.51
C PHE A 145 5.29 5.21 18.41
N ILE A 146 4.49 5.85 19.27
CA ILE A 146 3.02 5.71 19.32
C ILE A 146 2.40 6.15 18.00
N THR A 147 2.81 7.29 17.44
CA THR A 147 2.31 7.77 16.14
C THR A 147 2.59 6.76 15.03
N ASN A 148 3.80 6.20 14.97
CA ASN A 148 4.13 5.17 13.99
C ASN A 148 3.30 3.89 14.17
N MET A 149 3.07 3.47 15.42
CA MET A 149 2.19 2.33 15.72
C MET A 149 0.73 2.61 15.31
N ALA A 150 0.21 3.81 15.56
CA ALA A 150 -1.14 4.20 15.17
C ALA A 150 -1.33 4.13 13.65
N PHE A 151 -0.38 4.65 12.87
CA PHE A 151 -0.42 4.56 11.41
C PHE A 151 -0.23 3.12 10.89
N SER A 152 0.56 2.29 11.58
CA SER A 152 0.69 0.87 11.27
C SER A 152 -0.65 0.15 11.47
N THR A 153 -1.31 0.36 12.61
CA THR A 153 -2.66 -0.18 12.88
C THR A 153 -3.68 0.31 11.87
N LEU A 154 -3.63 1.59 11.50
CA LEU A 154 -4.49 2.14 10.46
C LEU A 154 -4.26 1.46 9.09
N SER A 155 -3.00 1.22 8.73
CA SER A 155 -2.65 0.50 7.50
C SER A 155 -3.19 -0.93 7.52
N MET A 156 -3.02 -1.65 8.64
CA MET A 156 -3.57 -3.00 8.82
C MET A 156 -5.09 -3.02 8.72
N PHE A 157 -5.78 -2.04 9.31
CA PHE A 157 -7.23 -1.87 9.20
C PHE A 157 -7.67 -1.67 7.74
N HIS A 158 -7.02 -0.76 7.00
CA HIS A 158 -7.33 -0.55 5.59
C HIS A 158 -7.11 -1.82 4.76
N LEU A 159 -6.02 -2.55 4.97
CA LEU A 159 -5.73 -3.80 4.26
C LEU A 159 -6.72 -4.91 4.60
N ALA A 160 -7.10 -5.06 5.88
CA ALA A 160 -8.11 -6.03 6.29
C ALA A 160 -9.45 -5.72 5.60
N TYR A 161 -9.88 -4.45 5.66
CA TYR A 161 -11.11 -4.00 5.01
C TYR A 161 -11.12 -4.27 3.50
N LEU A 162 -10.06 -3.88 2.79
CA LEU A 162 -9.95 -4.13 1.35
C LEU A 162 -9.84 -5.62 1.03
N GLY A 163 -9.16 -6.38 1.89
CA GLY A 163 -8.96 -7.82 1.77
C GLY A 163 -10.23 -8.66 1.96
N LEU A 164 -11.25 -8.14 2.67
CA LEU A 164 -12.55 -8.79 2.84
C LEU A 164 -13.33 -8.94 1.53
N MET A 165 -12.97 -8.17 0.50
CA MET A 165 -13.61 -8.30 -0.80
C MET A 165 -13.24 -9.62 -1.48
N PHE A 166 -12.05 -10.17 -1.21
CA PHE A 166 -11.59 -11.43 -1.78
C PHE A 166 -12.10 -12.63 -0.96
N ASP A 167 -13.23 -13.15 -1.41
CA ASP A 167 -13.88 -14.35 -0.90
C ASP A 167 -13.67 -15.53 -1.85
N THR A 168 -13.39 -16.72 -1.31
CA THR A 168 -12.98 -17.93 -2.06
C THR A 168 -14.16 -18.64 -2.72
N SER A 169 -15.20 -17.92 -3.14
CA SER A 169 -16.35 -18.52 -3.80
C SER A 169 -16.10 -18.69 -5.30
N ASP A 170 -16.74 -19.69 -5.91
CA ASP A 170 -16.60 -20.07 -7.32
C ASP A 170 -16.91 -18.91 -8.31
N LEU A 171 -17.60 -17.85 -7.84
CA LEU A 171 -17.84 -16.61 -8.59
C LEU A 171 -16.60 -15.75 -8.83
N GLN A 172 -15.46 -16.04 -8.18
CA GLN A 172 -14.22 -15.30 -8.42
C GLN A 172 -13.66 -15.54 -9.84
N GLU A 173 -13.95 -16.70 -10.45
CA GLU A 173 -13.50 -17.09 -11.80
C GLU A 173 -14.21 -16.29 -12.91
N THR A 174 -15.44 -15.84 -12.69
CA THR A 174 -16.25 -15.08 -13.68
C THR A 174 -16.26 -13.57 -13.46
N GLY A 175 -15.75 -13.12 -12.30
CA GLY A 175 -15.74 -11.72 -11.89
C GLY A 175 -17.07 -11.31 -11.24
N TYR A 176 -17.01 -10.83 -10.00
CA TYR A 176 -18.21 -10.34 -9.30
C TYR A 176 -18.79 -9.09 -9.98
N SER A 177 -20.12 -8.98 -9.99
CA SER A 177 -20.80 -7.77 -10.44
C SER A 177 -20.44 -6.56 -9.56
N TYR A 178 -20.56 -5.35 -10.15
CA TYR A 178 -20.47 -4.09 -9.43
C TYR A 178 -21.31 -4.07 -8.15
N SER A 179 -22.55 -4.56 -8.23
CA SER A 179 -23.50 -4.58 -7.12
C SER A 179 -22.96 -5.35 -5.92
N HIS A 180 -22.40 -6.55 -6.11
CA HIS A 180 -21.88 -7.36 -5.02
C HIS A 180 -20.74 -6.66 -4.24
N THR A 181 -19.84 -5.98 -4.95
CA THR A 181 -18.71 -5.25 -4.32
C THR A 181 -19.22 -4.07 -3.49
N ILE A 182 -20.16 -3.29 -4.07
CA ILE A 182 -20.72 -2.12 -3.40
C ILE A 182 -21.61 -2.51 -2.23
N ASP A 183 -22.40 -3.58 -2.36
CA ASP A 183 -23.26 -4.07 -1.29
C ASP A 183 -22.44 -4.53 -0.08
N LYS A 184 -21.33 -5.26 -0.30
CA LYS A 184 -20.41 -5.63 0.80
C LYS A 184 -19.80 -4.40 1.47
N TRP A 185 -19.42 -3.36 0.72
CA TRP A 185 -18.91 -2.12 1.32
C TRP A 185 -19.99 -1.30 2.03
N ALA A 186 -21.22 -1.32 1.52
CA ALA A 186 -22.38 -0.69 2.15
C ALA A 186 -22.72 -1.34 3.49
N GLN A 187 -22.66 -2.68 3.57
CA GLN A 187 -22.83 -3.41 4.83
C GLN A 187 -21.77 -3.05 5.88
N LEU A 188 -20.55 -2.73 5.44
CA LEU A 188 -19.46 -2.22 6.30
C LEU A 188 -19.53 -0.70 6.52
N GLY A 189 -20.60 -0.04 6.07
CA GLY A 189 -20.81 1.41 6.20
C GLY A 189 -19.76 2.27 5.53
N PHE A 190 -19.04 1.74 4.53
CA PHE A 190 -17.89 2.39 3.90
C PHE A 190 -16.81 2.88 4.89
N ALA A 191 -16.69 2.24 6.07
CA ALA A 191 -15.90 2.75 7.19
C ALA A 191 -14.47 3.16 6.82
N SER A 192 -13.75 2.33 6.07
CA SER A 192 -12.39 2.60 5.62
C SER A 192 -12.28 3.80 4.66
N HIS A 193 -13.28 3.99 3.79
CA HIS A 193 -13.36 5.15 2.89
C HIS A 193 -13.62 6.43 3.69
N TRP A 194 -14.49 6.39 4.70
CA TRP A 194 -14.71 7.52 5.62
C TRP A 194 -13.47 7.86 6.43
N VAL A 195 -12.74 6.86 6.95
CA VAL A 195 -11.49 7.08 7.68
C VAL A 195 -10.44 7.74 6.76
N ALA A 196 -10.33 7.29 5.51
CA ALA A 196 -9.44 7.89 4.52
C ALA A 196 -9.84 9.33 4.17
N LEU A 197 -11.14 9.61 4.04
CA LEU A 197 -11.65 10.96 3.84
C LEU A 197 -11.34 11.86 5.03
N THR A 198 -11.56 11.39 6.26
CA THR A 198 -11.21 12.13 7.49
C THR A 198 -9.72 12.41 7.58
N THR A 199 -8.85 11.44 7.27
CA THR A 199 -7.39 11.67 7.23
C THR A 199 -7.00 12.66 6.15
N TYR A 200 -7.68 12.67 5.01
CA TYR A 200 -7.49 13.67 3.97
C TYR A 200 -7.93 15.07 4.43
N CYS A 201 -9.08 15.19 5.09
CA CYS A 201 -9.55 16.45 5.66
C CYS A 201 -8.58 16.98 6.72
N ILE A 202 -8.06 16.12 7.61
CA ILE A 202 -7.03 16.48 8.59
C ILE A 202 -5.78 17.02 7.88
N TYR A 203 -5.31 16.31 6.83
CA TYR A 203 -4.18 16.78 6.03
C TYR A 203 -4.46 18.16 5.41
N PHE A 204 -5.66 18.37 4.87
CA PHE A 204 -6.06 19.64 4.25
C PHE A 204 -6.17 20.79 5.26
N LEU A 205 -6.64 20.54 6.48
CA LEU A 205 -6.80 21.55 7.52
C LEU A 205 -5.47 21.98 8.18
N ILE A 206 -4.49 21.08 8.23
CA ILE A 206 -3.17 21.39 8.82
C ILE A 206 -2.24 22.08 7.79
N LYS A 207 -2.50 21.88 6.50
CA LYS A 207 -1.75 22.51 5.41
C LYS A 207 -2.12 23.99 5.27
#